data_AF-A0A0P7YNC5-F1
#
_entry.id   AF-A0A0P7YNC5-F1
#
_cell.length_a   1.000
_cell.length_b   1.000
_cell.length_c   1.000
_cell.angle_alpha   90.00
_cell.angle_beta   90.00
_cell.angle_gamma   90.00
#
_symmetry.space_group_name_H-M   'P 1'
#
loop_
_entity.id
_entity.type
_entity.pdbx_description
1 polymer ?
#
loop_
_entity_poly.entity_id
_entity_poly.type
_entity_poly.pdbx_seq_one_letter_code
_entity_poly.pdbx_strand_id
1 'polypeptide(L)'
;MEVLSDKITIVHRQYRKDKASGKLNYNDEQIHKFEKINLSNNIKKVKSLFRDTCLQKYHECLSVAANWTSELHEIQTHLKEFTVYFIELLRDLQTCEEHHSKVLERVLLSLQQVPLMPQPTDNPVDNDHMVLRAPDTIAVIAAAFGTQRLLV
;
A
#
# COMPACT_ATOMS: atom_id res chain seq x y z
N MET A 1 7.45 7.71 36.18
CA MET A 1 8.92 7.71 36.43
C MET A 1 9.37 9.07 36.97
N GLU A 2 8.87 10.17 36.40
CA GLU A 2 9.10 11.57 36.83
C GLU A 2 8.96 11.79 38.34
N VAL A 3 7.84 11.38 38.95
CA VAL A 3 7.63 11.53 40.41
C VAL A 3 8.76 10.90 41.25
N LEU A 4 9.33 9.77 40.82
CA LEU A 4 10.46 9.16 41.53
C LEU A 4 11.76 9.92 41.26
N SER A 5 11.96 10.41 40.04
CA SER A 5 13.09 11.27 39.67
C SER A 5 13.09 12.59 40.43
N ASP A 6 11.92 13.18 40.68
CA ASP A 6 11.78 14.40 41.48
C ASP A 6 12.16 14.15 42.93
N LYS A 7 11.67 13.04 43.52
CA LYS A 7 12.07 12.63 44.88
C LYS A 7 13.57 12.41 45.00
N ILE A 8 14.19 11.78 44.00
CA ILE A 8 15.65 11.59 43.93
C ILE A 8 16.36 12.95 43.89
N THR A 9 15.88 13.88 43.06
CA THR A 9 16.49 15.20 42.86
C THR A 9 16.39 16.06 44.12
N ILE A 10 15.25 16.02 44.81
CA ILE A 10 15.03 16.74 46.07
C ILE A 10 16.02 16.25 47.14
N VAL A 11 16.09 14.94 47.37
CA VAL A 11 17.01 14.36 48.37
C VAL A 11 18.47 14.64 48.00
N HIS A 12 18.83 14.51 46.71
CA HIS A 12 20.19 14.82 46.25
C HIS A 12 20.55 16.30 46.49
N ARG A 13 19.61 17.23 46.28
CA ARG A 13 19.82 18.65 46.58
C ARG A 13 20.00 18.88 48.08
N GLN A 14 19.22 18.21 48.92
CA GLN A 14 19.36 18.30 50.37
C GLN A 14 20.74 17.78 50.82
N TYR A 15 21.20 16.66 50.28
CA TYR A 15 22.52 16.10 50.58
C TYR A 15 23.68 17.05 50.28
N ARG A 16 23.54 17.83 49.21
CA ARG A 16 24.54 18.86 48.87
C ARG A 16 24.59 19.96 49.94
N LYS A 17 23.45 20.34 50.52
CA LYS A 17 23.36 21.33 51.61
C LYS A 17 23.92 20.76 52.92
N ASP A 18 23.54 19.54 53.27
CA ASP A 18 24.02 18.87 54.48
C ASP A 18 25.55 18.75 54.45
N LYS A 19 26.10 18.35 53.29
CA LYS A 19 27.55 18.26 53.07
C LYS A 19 28.25 19.62 53.21
N ALA A 20 27.65 20.69 52.71
CA ALA A 20 28.20 22.05 52.85
C ALA A 20 28.17 22.56 54.30
N SER A 21 27.20 22.09 55.09
CA SER A 21 27.01 22.46 56.50
C SER A 21 27.97 21.74 57.45
N GLY A 22 28.64 20.67 56.98
CA GLY A 22 29.70 19.97 57.69
C GLY A 22 29.21 18.96 58.72
N LYS A 23 28.57 19.40 59.80
CA LYS A 23 28.10 18.52 60.89
C LYS A 23 26.60 18.71 61.14
N LEU A 24 25.86 17.61 61.00
CA LEU A 24 24.44 17.56 61.34
C LEU A 24 24.25 17.31 62.84
N ASN A 25 23.14 17.81 63.40
CA ASN A 25 22.71 17.40 64.73
C ASN A 25 22.15 15.97 64.68
N TYR A 26 21.89 15.37 65.85
CA TYR A 26 21.45 13.98 65.94
C TYR A 26 20.16 13.71 65.13
N ASN A 27 19.15 14.59 65.21
CA ASN A 27 17.88 14.37 64.55
C ASN A 27 18.02 14.47 63.02
N ASP A 28 18.71 15.50 62.54
CA ASP A 28 18.98 15.70 61.12
C ASP A 28 19.83 14.55 60.54
N GLU A 29 20.77 14.02 61.33
CA GLU A 29 21.55 12.83 60.96
C GLU A 29 20.66 11.58 60.81
N GLN A 30 19.63 11.40 61.66
CA GLN A 30 18.67 10.29 61.49
C GLN A 30 17.80 10.47 60.25
N ILE A 31 17.33 11.69 59.98
CA ILE A 31 16.58 12.01 58.76
C ILE A 31 17.45 11.72 57.53
N HIS A 32 18.70 12.19 57.52
CA HIS A 32 19.66 11.93 56.44
C HIS A 32 19.85 10.42 56.19
N LYS A 33 20.00 9.62 57.24
CA LYS A 33 20.10 8.14 57.11
C LYS A 33 18.85 7.51 56.51
N PHE A 34 17.66 7.96 56.93
CA PHE A 34 16.40 7.46 56.39
C PHE A 34 16.22 7.84 54.91
N GLU A 35 16.51 9.09 54.57
CA GLU A 35 16.49 9.58 53.20
C GLU A 35 17.45 8.80 52.30
N LYS A 36 18.60 8.37 52.83
CA LYS A 36 19.58 7.55 52.09
C LYS A 36 19.01 6.23 51.62
N ILE A 37 18.27 5.56 52.50
CA ILE A 37 17.62 4.30 52.21
C ILE A 37 16.52 4.52 51.16
N ASN A 38 15.71 5.56 51.34
CA ASN A 38 14.66 5.92 50.40
C ASN A 38 15.19 6.31 49.02
N LEU A 39 16.31 7.02 48.96
CA LEU A 39 17.00 7.37 47.72
C LEU A 39 17.41 6.12 46.94
N SER A 40 18.06 5.17 47.62
CA SER A 40 18.44 3.88 47.02
C SER A 40 17.21 3.13 46.47
N ASN A 41 16.12 3.09 47.25
CA ASN A 41 14.89 2.42 46.85
C ASN A 41 14.21 3.10 45.65
N ASN A 42 14.14 4.43 45.62
CA ASN A 42 13.58 5.18 44.50
C ASN A 42 14.41 4.96 43.21
N ILE A 43 15.74 4.98 43.31
CA ILE A 43 16.64 4.68 42.17
C ILE A 43 16.40 3.27 41.65
N LYS A 44 16.32 2.26 42.54
CA LYS A 44 16.02 0.88 42.14
C LYS A 44 14.68 0.77 41.43
N LYS A 45 13.63 1.44 41.94
CA LYS A 45 12.29 1.46 41.32
C LYS A 45 12.31 2.11 39.94
N VAL A 46 12.99 3.25 39.77
CA VAL A 46 13.13 3.90 38.44
C VAL A 46 13.83 2.97 37.46
N LYS A 47 14.95 2.36 37.86
CA LYS A 47 15.70 1.43 37.00
C LYS A 47 14.86 0.22 36.58
N SER A 48 14.12 -0.37 37.52
CA SER A 48 13.21 -1.49 37.24
C SER A 48 12.07 -1.08 36.31
N LEU A 49 11.37 0.03 36.58
CA LEU A 49 10.30 0.53 35.70
C LEU A 49 10.81 0.80 34.28
N PHE A 50 12.00 1.37 34.14
CA PHE A 50 12.59 1.62 32.83
C PHE A 50 12.88 0.31 32.08
N ARG A 51 13.61 -0.62 32.70
CA ARG A 51 14.02 -1.86 32.04
C ARG A 51 12.85 -2.81 31.82
N ASP A 52 12.06 -3.05 32.86
CA ASP A 52 11.07 -4.12 32.91
C ASP A 52 9.76 -3.70 32.25
N THR A 53 9.51 -2.40 32.04
CA THR A 53 8.29 -1.91 31.38
C THR A 53 8.58 -1.11 30.12
N CYS A 54 9.36 -0.03 30.21
CA CYS A 54 9.55 0.86 29.06
C CYS A 54 10.38 0.20 27.95
N LEU A 55 11.54 -0.34 28.30
CA LEU A 55 12.46 -0.97 27.36
C LEU A 55 11.86 -2.24 26.76
N GLN A 56 11.18 -3.04 27.57
CA GLN A 56 10.44 -4.22 27.10
C GLN A 56 9.38 -3.86 26.06
N LYS A 57 8.47 -2.93 26.38
CA LYS A 57 7.42 -2.48 25.43
C LYS A 57 7.99 -1.85 24.17
N TYR A 58 9.09 -1.12 24.30
CA TYR A 58 9.80 -0.55 23.16
C TYR A 58 10.29 -1.65 22.20
N HIS A 59 10.94 -2.69 22.73
CA HIS A 59 11.40 -3.81 21.90
C HIS A 59 10.25 -4.60 21.26
N GLU A 60 9.16 -4.82 21.98
CA GLU A 60 7.95 -5.45 21.43
C GLU A 60 7.38 -4.63 20.27
N CYS A 61 7.21 -3.32 20.47
CA CYS A 61 6.73 -2.42 19.42
C CYS A 61 7.68 -2.37 18.22
N LEU A 62 8.99 -2.36 18.46
CA LEU A 62 10.00 -2.35 17.40
C LEU A 62 9.94 -3.65 16.57
N SER A 63 9.77 -4.80 17.22
CA SER A 63 9.63 -6.09 16.53
C SER A 63 8.38 -6.12 15.65
N VAL A 64 7.25 -5.62 16.16
CA VAL A 64 6.00 -5.55 15.39
C VAL A 64 6.16 -4.59 14.20
N ALA A 65 6.76 -3.42 14.41
CA ALA A 65 7.01 -2.45 13.34
C ALA A 65 7.94 -3.00 12.25
N ALA A 66 8.96 -3.78 12.63
CA ALA A 66 9.85 -4.43 11.68
C ALA A 66 9.10 -5.44 10.78
N ASN A 67 8.22 -6.26 11.38
CA ASN A 67 7.39 -7.21 10.62
C ASN A 67 6.46 -6.48 9.64
N TRP A 68 5.73 -5.47 10.11
CA TRP A 68 4.86 -4.66 9.26
C TRP A 68 5.62 -3.97 8.12
N THR A 69 6.83 -3.49 8.39
CA THR A 69 7.66 -2.86 7.36
C THR A 69 8.05 -3.86 6.28
N SER A 70 8.36 -5.10 6.67
CA SER A 70 8.67 -6.18 5.73
C SER A 70 7.47 -6.54 4.86
N GLU A 71 6.30 -6.75 5.47
CA GLU A 71 5.06 -7.07 4.76
C GLU A 71 4.65 -5.94 3.80
N LEU A 72 4.72 -4.69 4.26
CA LEU A 72 4.43 -3.52 3.42
C LEU A 72 5.39 -3.42 2.23
N HIS A 73 6.68 -3.72 2.45
CA HIS A 73 7.68 -3.71 1.40
C HIS A 73 7.42 -4.80 0.34
N GLU A 74 7.00 -5.99 0.76
CA GLU A 74 6.60 -7.07 -0.13
C GLU A 74 5.39 -6.68 -0.98
N ILE A 75 4.34 -6.14 -0.35
CA ILE A 75 3.14 -5.64 -1.06
C ILE A 75 3.53 -4.56 -2.07
N GLN A 76 4.38 -3.60 -1.67
CA GLN A 76 4.84 -2.54 -2.56
C GLN A 76 5.62 -3.09 -3.76
N THR A 77 6.40 -4.15 -3.55
CA THR A 77 7.16 -4.82 -4.61
C THR A 77 6.22 -5.46 -5.62
N HIS A 78 5.26 -6.27 -5.15
CA HIS A 78 4.26 -6.90 -6.02
C HIS A 78 3.44 -5.88 -6.80
N LEU A 79 3.05 -4.76 -6.18
CA LEU A 79 2.32 -3.69 -6.88
C LEU A 79 3.14 -3.07 -8.02
N LYS A 80 4.46 -2.91 -7.84
CA LYS A 80 5.35 -2.44 -8.92
C LYS A 80 5.44 -3.45 -10.05
N GLU A 81 5.59 -4.72 -9.71
CA GLU A 81 5.64 -5.81 -10.69
C GLU A 81 4.34 -5.87 -11.50
N PHE A 82 3.18 -5.79 -10.86
CA PHE A 82 1.89 -5.73 -11.55
C PHE A 82 1.78 -4.50 -12.45
N THR A 83 2.27 -3.35 -12.01
CA THR A 83 2.26 -2.13 -12.83
C THR A 83 3.04 -2.33 -14.13
N VAL A 84 4.24 -2.92 -14.05
CA VAL A 84 5.04 -3.24 -15.24
C VAL A 84 4.31 -4.25 -16.13
N TYR A 85 3.79 -5.32 -15.54
CA TYR A 85 3.03 -6.34 -16.25
C TYR A 85 1.82 -5.77 -17.02
N PHE A 86 1.02 -4.91 -16.39
CA PHE A 86 -0.14 -4.30 -17.04
C PHE A 86 0.25 -3.32 -18.15
N ILE A 87 1.37 -2.60 -18.01
CA ILE A 87 1.89 -1.73 -19.08
C ILE A 87 2.29 -2.57 -20.30
N GLU A 88 2.95 -3.71 -20.08
CA GLU A 88 3.33 -4.63 -21.15
C GLU A 88 2.10 -5.25 -21.82
N LEU A 89 1.15 -5.76 -21.03
CA LEU A 89 -0.08 -6.34 -21.55
C LEU A 89 -0.92 -5.33 -22.36
N LEU A 90 -1.00 -4.08 -21.91
CA LEU A 90 -1.71 -3.03 -22.63
C LEU A 90 -1.05 -2.72 -23.97
N ARG A 91 0.29 -2.72 -24.02
CA ARG A 91 1.05 -2.52 -25.26
C ARG A 91 0.82 -3.65 -26.27
N ASP A 92 0.78 -4.89 -25.78
CA ASP A 92 0.50 -6.04 -26.63
C ASP A 92 -0.91 -5.97 -27.21
N LEU A 93 -1.89 -5.57 -26.38
CA LEU A 93 -3.27 -5.38 -26.81
C LEU A 93 -3.39 -4.28 -27.88
N GLN A 94 -2.74 -3.13 -27.68
CA GLN A 94 -2.68 -2.04 -28.66
C GLN A 94 -2.07 -2.51 -29.99
N THR A 95 -1.01 -3.30 -29.93
CA THR A 95 -0.36 -3.87 -31.12
C THR A 95 -1.32 -4.79 -31.88
N CYS A 96 -2.10 -5.61 -31.16
CA CYS A 96 -3.13 -6.47 -31.75
C CYS A 96 -4.25 -5.66 -32.40
N GLU A 97 -4.74 -4.62 -31.72
CA GLU A 97 -5.77 -3.71 -32.23
C GLU A 97 -5.31 -3.01 -33.52
N GLU A 98 -4.08 -2.49 -33.56
CA GLU A 98 -3.50 -1.90 -34.76
C GLU A 98 -3.37 -2.90 -35.90
N HIS A 99 -2.98 -4.14 -35.60
CA HIS A 99 -2.88 -5.19 -36.61
C HIS A 99 -4.25 -5.53 -37.22
N HIS A 100 -5.26 -5.72 -36.38
CA HIS A 100 -6.63 -5.97 -36.84
C HIS A 100 -7.19 -4.80 -37.64
N SER A 101 -6.96 -3.56 -37.21
CA SER A 101 -7.36 -2.36 -37.95
C SER A 101 -6.77 -2.33 -39.35
N LYS A 102 -5.46 -2.62 -39.49
CA LYS A 102 -4.78 -2.72 -40.80
C LYS A 102 -5.30 -3.86 -41.67
N VAL A 103 -5.76 -4.97 -41.09
CA VAL A 103 -6.37 -6.08 -41.85
C VAL A 103 -7.75 -5.65 -42.36
N LEU A 104 -8.57 -5.04 -41.51
CA LEU A 104 -9.90 -4.56 -41.88
C LEU A 104 -9.83 -3.50 -42.99
N GLU A 105 -8.91 -2.54 -42.89
CA GLU A 105 -8.68 -1.53 -43.93
C GLU A 105 -8.35 -2.18 -45.29
N ARG A 106 -7.46 -3.19 -45.29
CA ARG A 106 -7.09 -3.91 -46.52
C ARG A 106 -8.27 -4.68 -47.14
N VAL A 107 -9.11 -5.29 -46.31
CA VAL A 107 -10.33 -5.98 -46.77
C VAL A 107 -11.32 -4.97 -47.36
N LEU A 108 -11.55 -3.83 -46.70
CA LEU A 108 -12.41 -2.76 -47.19
C LEU A 108 -11.94 -2.22 -48.56
N LEU A 109 -10.65 -1.95 -48.70
CA LEU A 109 -10.06 -1.51 -49.96
C LEU A 109 -10.22 -2.56 -51.07
N SER A 110 -10.04 -3.83 -50.74
CA SER A 110 -10.19 -4.93 -51.70
C SER A 110 -11.64 -5.10 -52.16
N LEU A 111 -12.62 -4.89 -51.27
CA LEU A 111 -14.05 -4.87 -51.61
C LEU A 111 -14.43 -3.66 -52.48
N GLN A 112 -13.76 -2.51 -52.29
CA GLN A 112 -13.96 -1.32 -53.14
C GLN A 112 -13.30 -1.44 -54.51
N GLN A 113 -12.25 -2.26 -54.64
CA GLN A 113 -11.49 -2.44 -55.88
C GLN A 113 -12.02 -3.56 -56.79
N VAL A 114 -13.15 -4.21 -56.46
CA VAL A 114 -13.82 -5.13 -57.38
C VAL A 114 -14.16 -4.37 -58.67
N PRO A 115 -13.56 -4.70 -59.82
CA PRO A 115 -13.85 -4.00 -61.06
C PRO A 115 -15.30 -4.24 -61.47
N LEU A 116 -16.01 -3.16 -61.79
CA LEU A 116 -17.20 -3.23 -62.63
C LEU A 116 -16.74 -3.79 -63.99
N MET A 117 -16.84 -5.10 -64.15
CA MET A 117 -16.52 -5.81 -65.40
C MET A 117 -17.41 -5.23 -66.51
N PRO A 118 -16.90 -4.92 -67.71
CA PRO A 118 -17.72 -4.45 -68.82
C PRO A 118 -18.74 -5.54 -69.19
N GLN A 119 -20.01 -5.18 -69.19
CA GLN A 119 -21.11 -6.01 -69.63
C GLN A 119 -21.06 -6.19 -71.16
N PRO A 120 -21.17 -7.41 -71.70
CA PRO A 120 -21.74 -7.63 -73.02
C PRO A 120 -23.23 -7.94 -72.86
N THR A 121 -24.02 -6.99 -73.35
CA THR A 121 -25.37 -7.05 -73.91
C THR A 121 -26.10 -8.41 -74.00
N ASP A 122 -27.39 -8.29 -73.62
CA ASP A 122 -28.59 -8.86 -74.23
C ASP A 122 -29.29 -10.09 -73.61
N ASN A 123 -30.32 -9.74 -72.84
CA ASN A 123 -31.73 -10.19 -72.89
C ASN A 123 -32.31 -10.98 -71.69
N PRO A 124 -33.63 -10.78 -71.41
CA PRO A 124 -34.16 -10.70 -70.05
C PRO A 124 -35.00 -11.92 -69.63
N VAL A 125 -35.57 -11.83 -68.41
CA VAL A 125 -36.51 -12.75 -67.73
C VAL A 125 -35.76 -13.77 -66.85
N ASP A 126 -35.93 -13.83 -65.52
CA ASP A 126 -37.16 -13.84 -64.73
C ASP A 126 -36.91 -13.35 -63.29
N ASN A 127 -37.93 -12.76 -62.68
CA ASN A 127 -37.93 -12.34 -61.28
C ASN A 127 -38.16 -13.56 -60.38
N ASP A 128 -37.21 -13.88 -59.50
CA ASP A 128 -37.56 -14.54 -58.25
C ASP A 128 -36.68 -14.03 -57.10
N HIS A 129 -37.38 -13.55 -56.08
CA HIS A 129 -36.84 -12.89 -54.91
C HIS A 129 -36.09 -13.89 -54.00
N MET A 130 -34.76 -13.90 -54.03
CA MET A 130 -33.96 -14.43 -52.92
C MET A 130 -33.38 -13.27 -52.11
N VAL A 131 -34.15 -12.84 -51.10
CA VAL A 131 -33.65 -11.98 -50.02
C VAL A 131 -32.66 -12.81 -49.19
N LEU A 132 -31.37 -12.73 -49.52
CA LEU A 132 -30.30 -13.14 -48.60
C LEU A 132 -30.25 -12.13 -47.45
N ARG A 133 -30.90 -12.50 -46.35
CA ARG A 133 -30.90 -11.80 -45.08
C ARG A 133 -29.46 -11.74 -44.56
N ALA A 134 -28.87 -10.54 -44.56
CA ALA A 134 -27.59 -10.30 -43.88
C ALA A 134 -27.79 -10.52 -42.36
N PRO A 135 -26.90 -11.25 -41.67
CA PRO A 135 -26.93 -11.28 -40.22
C PRO A 135 -26.46 -9.92 -39.70
N ASP A 136 -27.30 -9.29 -38.87
CA ASP A 136 -27.02 -8.01 -38.22
C ASP A 136 -25.70 -8.07 -37.43
N THR A 137 -24.63 -7.55 -38.03
CA THR A 137 -23.29 -7.46 -37.43
C THR A 137 -23.30 -6.66 -36.12
N ILE A 138 -24.30 -5.80 -35.94
CA ILE A 138 -24.53 -5.01 -34.73
C ILE A 138 -24.95 -5.90 -33.53
N ALA A 139 -25.68 -7.00 -33.77
CA ALA A 139 -26.09 -7.92 -32.71
C ALA A 139 -24.91 -8.77 -32.18
N VAL A 140 -23.95 -9.10 -33.05
CA VAL A 140 -22.75 -9.87 -32.65
C VAL A 140 -21.81 -9.00 -31.80
N ILE A 141 -21.67 -7.72 -32.12
CA ILE A 141 -20.87 -6.78 -31.32
C ILE A 141 -21.52 -6.50 -29.97
N ALA A 142 -22.86 -6.38 -29.91
CA ALA A 142 -23.59 -6.21 -28.66
C ALA A 142 -23.48 -7.44 -27.72
N ALA A 143 -23.36 -8.65 -28.28
CA ALA A 143 -23.17 -9.87 -27.49
C ALA A 143 -21.72 -10.02 -26.96
N ALA A 144 -20.71 -9.51 -27.68
CA ALA A 144 -19.31 -9.59 -27.26
C ALA A 144 -18.95 -8.58 -26.15
N PHE A 145 -19.64 -7.43 -26.10
CA PHE A 145 -19.45 -6.40 -25.07
C PHE A 145 -20.56 -6.43 -24.01
N GLY A 146 -20.97 -7.64 -23.62
CA GLY A 146 -21.92 -7.87 -22.54
C GLY A 146 -21.49 -7.20 -21.23
N THR A 147 -22.09 -6.05 -20.97
CA THR A 147 -22.59 -5.57 -19.68
C THR A 147 -21.90 -6.14 -18.44
N GLN A 148 -20.76 -5.57 -18.05
CA GLN A 148 -20.32 -5.59 -16.65
C GLN A 148 -20.08 -4.17 -16.18
N ARG A 149 -21.19 -3.45 -16.02
CA ARG A 149 -21.28 -2.24 -15.22
C ARG A 149 -22.37 -2.47 -14.19
N LEU A 150 -22.01 -2.97 -13.01
CA LEU A 150 -22.77 -2.75 -11.78
C LEU A 150 -21.92 -3.13 -10.54
N LEU A 151 -21.57 -2.09 -9.77
CA LEU A 151 -21.59 -2.00 -8.30
C LEU A 151 -20.81 -3.05 -7.47
N VAL A 152 -19.63 -2.66 -6.94
CA VAL A 152 -19.35 -2.31 -5.52
C VAL A 152 -18.15 -1.37 -5.49
#